data_AF-A0AA43BVP9-F1
#
_entry.id   AF-A0AA43BVP9-F1
#
_cell.length_a   1.000
_cell.length_b   1.000
_cell.length_c   1.000
_cell.angle_alpha   90.00
_cell.angle_beta   90.00
_cell.angle_gamma   90.00
#
_symmetry.space_group_name_H-M   'P 1'
#
loop_
_entity.id
_entity.type
_entity.pdbx_description
1 polymer ?
#
loop_
_entity_poly.entity_id
_entity_poly.type
_entity_poly.pdbx_seq_one_letter_code
_entity_poly.pdbx_strand_id
1 'polypeptide(L)'
;MDDVDCAVGELCSDLGCIRECTDEQECVIGTTCIDGLCLNPTEPEPQLVSEPDPDPPVTLCQFNFECGQSRICIDGQCLLTCIDEPCPETQQCTNGACRPCMDETCLTNCNDDTQCADHEYCSQFQCIPDTRPATFCPENECQPGRVCRRGQCRTPCETDDQCARIDATIRFCAPVEGENLCVRSSEVLAECQLNIDCGLGDECVDGSCVDASASR
;
A
#
# COMPACT_ATOMS: atom_id res chain seq x y z
N MET A 1 45.40 -32.16 -35.44
CA MET A 1 45.16 -32.15 -36.89
C MET A 1 44.38 -33.40 -37.20
N ASP A 2 43.06 -33.27 -37.17
CA ASP A 2 42.18 -33.96 -38.10
C ASP A 2 41.07 -32.93 -38.39
N ASP A 3 41.34 -32.18 -39.46
CA ASP A 3 40.32 -31.63 -40.34
C ASP A 3 39.42 -32.81 -40.77
N VAL A 4 38.13 -32.56 -41.01
CA VAL A 4 37.11 -33.50 -41.55
C VAL A 4 36.17 -34.10 -40.49
N ASP A 5 35.16 -33.32 -40.11
CA ASP A 5 33.77 -33.82 -40.03
C ASP A 5 32.72 -32.70 -40.26
N CYS A 6 33.14 -31.53 -40.75
CA CYS A 6 32.22 -30.46 -41.14
C CYS A 6 31.92 -30.50 -42.64
N ALA A 7 30.71 -30.13 -43.02
CA ALA A 7 30.31 -30.10 -44.42
C ALA A 7 31.10 -29.02 -45.19
N VAL A 8 31.11 -29.13 -46.52
CA VAL A 8 31.72 -28.10 -47.38
C VAL A 8 31.01 -26.76 -47.12
N GLY A 9 31.76 -25.75 -46.66
CA GLY A 9 31.23 -24.44 -46.25
C GLY A 9 31.06 -24.26 -44.74
N GLU A 10 31.60 -25.17 -43.93
CA GLU A 10 31.60 -25.08 -42.47
C GLU A 10 33.03 -25.08 -41.91
N LEU A 11 33.22 -24.37 -40.80
CA LEU A 11 34.47 -24.24 -40.07
C LEU A 11 34.38 -24.99 -38.74
N CYS A 12 35.44 -25.70 -38.37
CA CYS A 12 35.55 -26.34 -37.07
C CYS A 12 35.79 -25.31 -35.96
N SER A 13 34.95 -25.34 -34.93
CA SER A 13 35.16 -24.62 -33.67
C SER A 13 35.25 -25.60 -32.49
N ASP A 14 35.64 -25.12 -31.32
CA ASP A 14 35.67 -25.90 -30.08
C ASP A 14 34.29 -26.44 -29.66
N LEU A 15 33.21 -25.90 -30.21
CA LEU A 15 31.82 -26.29 -29.93
C LEU A 15 31.19 -27.13 -31.06
N GLY A 16 31.88 -27.34 -32.17
CA GLY A 16 31.40 -28.08 -33.34
C GLY A 16 31.52 -27.32 -34.65
N CYS A 17 30.83 -27.79 -35.68
CA CYS A 17 30.83 -27.19 -37.02
C CYS A 17 29.96 -25.94 -37.06
N ILE A 18 30.54 -24.82 -37.48
CA ILE A 18 29.87 -23.52 -37.63
C ILE A 18 29.83 -23.17 -39.12
N ARG A 19 28.68 -22.75 -39.62
CA ARG A 19 28.51 -22.38 -41.02
C ARG A 19 28.75 -20.89 -41.24
N GLU A 20 29.37 -20.56 -42.37
CA GLU A 20 29.51 -19.19 -42.83
C GLU A 20 28.17 -18.64 -43.35
N CYS A 21 27.95 -17.35 -43.16
CA CYS A 21 26.75 -16.66 -43.61
C CYS A 21 27.05 -15.25 -44.11
N THR A 22 26.24 -14.75 -45.04
CA THR A 22 26.22 -13.35 -45.43
C THR A 22 24.97 -12.61 -44.95
N ASP A 23 23.90 -13.35 -44.65
CA ASP A 23 22.68 -12.84 -44.03
C ASP A 23 21.99 -13.89 -43.13
N GLU A 24 21.04 -13.44 -42.31
CA GLU A 24 20.39 -14.28 -41.29
C GLU A 24 19.56 -15.43 -41.86
N GLN A 25 19.03 -15.31 -43.08
CA GLN A 25 18.21 -16.37 -43.69
C GLN A 25 19.06 -17.55 -44.14
N GLU A 26 20.36 -17.34 -44.29
CA GLU A 26 21.28 -18.42 -44.54
C GLU A 26 21.35 -19.32 -43.32
N CYS A 27 21.27 -18.82 -42.08
CA CYS A 27 21.46 -19.58 -40.83
C CYS A 27 20.32 -20.58 -40.48
N VAL A 28 20.65 -21.64 -39.73
CA VAL A 28 19.65 -22.61 -39.25
C VAL A 28 18.77 -21.93 -38.19
N ILE A 29 17.49 -22.29 -38.13
CA ILE A 29 16.54 -21.76 -37.15
C ILE A 29 17.14 -21.88 -35.73
N GLY A 30 17.20 -20.75 -35.02
CA GLY A 30 17.81 -20.65 -33.69
C GLY A 30 19.25 -20.14 -33.67
N THR A 31 19.83 -19.79 -34.82
CA THR A 31 21.13 -19.11 -34.94
C THR A 31 21.00 -17.80 -35.71
N THR A 32 21.89 -16.84 -35.47
CA THR A 32 21.94 -15.53 -36.15
C THR A 32 23.32 -15.31 -36.78
N CYS A 33 23.36 -14.53 -37.86
CA CYS A 33 24.59 -14.27 -38.60
C CYS A 33 25.39 -13.15 -37.92
N ILE A 34 26.47 -13.51 -37.24
CA ILE A 34 27.36 -12.58 -36.54
C ILE A 34 28.77 -12.76 -37.11
N ASP A 35 29.35 -11.67 -37.61
CA ASP A 35 30.70 -11.64 -38.21
C ASP A 35 30.92 -12.70 -39.31
N GLY A 36 29.87 -12.99 -40.07
CA GLY A 36 29.91 -13.95 -41.16
C GLY A 36 29.80 -15.41 -40.72
N LEU A 37 29.41 -15.67 -39.46
CA LEU A 37 29.24 -17.00 -38.88
C LEU A 37 27.85 -17.15 -38.24
N CYS A 38 27.22 -18.31 -38.41
CA CYS A 38 25.95 -18.62 -37.75
C CYS A 38 26.19 -19.01 -36.28
N LEU A 39 26.00 -18.06 -35.38
CA LEU A 39 26.20 -18.26 -33.93
C LEU A 39 24.85 -18.31 -33.21
N ASN A 40 24.84 -18.92 -32.02
CA ASN A 40 23.67 -18.82 -31.15
C ASN A 40 23.44 -17.34 -30.78
N PRO A 41 22.19 -16.88 -30.67
CA PRO A 41 21.89 -15.55 -30.16
C PRO A 41 22.57 -15.41 -28.82
N THR A 42 23.44 -14.41 -28.67
CA THR A 42 23.91 -14.02 -27.35
C THR A 42 22.68 -13.61 -26.56
N GLU A 43 22.39 -14.36 -25.49
CA GLU A 43 21.44 -13.93 -24.48
C GLU A 43 21.85 -12.51 -24.10
N PRO A 44 20.96 -11.51 -24.16
CA PRO A 44 21.34 -10.15 -23.80
C PRO A 44 21.94 -10.22 -22.40
N GLU A 45 23.18 -9.75 -22.26
CA GLU A 45 23.83 -9.70 -20.95
C GLU A 45 22.81 -9.06 -19.99
N PRO A 46 22.45 -9.73 -18.87
CA PRO A 46 21.55 -9.14 -17.91
C PRO A 46 22.16 -7.79 -17.57
N GLN A 47 21.47 -6.72 -17.94
CA GLN A 47 22.00 -5.37 -17.79
C GLN A 47 22.41 -5.24 -16.34
N LEU A 48 23.72 -5.17 -16.12
CA LEU A 48 24.30 -4.86 -14.83
C LEU A 48 23.71 -3.51 -14.46
N VAL A 49 22.68 -3.55 -13.62
CA VAL A 49 22.07 -2.36 -13.05
C VAL A 49 23.21 -1.70 -12.28
N SER A 50 23.66 -0.58 -12.83
CA SER A 50 24.67 0.28 -12.23
C SER A 50 24.13 0.76 -10.89
N GLU A 51 24.89 0.46 -9.83
CA GLU A 51 24.73 0.92 -8.45
C GLU A 51 23.62 0.18 -7.68
N PRO A 52 23.91 -0.38 -6.47
CA PRO A 52 22.84 -0.79 -5.59
C PRO A 52 22.09 0.47 -5.18
N ASP A 53 20.88 0.65 -5.71
CA ASP A 53 19.90 1.49 -5.05
C ASP A 53 19.92 1.13 -3.56
N PRO A 54 20.02 2.09 -2.62
CA PRO A 54 19.77 1.77 -1.23
C PRO A 54 18.36 1.21 -1.18
N ASP A 55 18.25 -0.09 -0.92
CA ASP A 55 16.96 -0.78 -0.82
C ASP A 55 16.00 0.13 -0.03
N PRO A 56 14.77 0.35 -0.52
CA PRO A 56 13.77 1.05 0.27
C PRO A 56 13.77 0.38 1.65
N PRO A 57 13.76 1.15 2.76
CA PRO A 57 13.82 0.56 4.08
C PRO A 57 12.75 -0.52 4.14
N VAL A 58 13.19 -1.78 4.23
CA VAL A 58 12.30 -2.94 4.32
C VAL A 58 11.61 -2.83 5.67
N THR A 59 10.49 -2.11 5.67
CA THR A 59 9.68 -1.90 6.87
C THR A 59 8.85 -3.14 7.17
N LEU A 60 8.63 -4.00 6.17
CA LEU A 60 7.84 -5.22 6.25
C LEU A 60 8.72 -6.46 6.17
N CYS A 61 8.35 -7.50 6.91
CA CYS A 61 9.08 -8.77 6.97
C CYS A 61 8.17 -9.96 7.29
N GLN A 62 8.66 -11.16 7.00
CA GLN A 62 8.18 -12.44 7.47
C GLN A 62 9.21 -13.11 8.41
N PHE A 63 10.50 -12.84 8.21
CA PHE A 63 11.61 -13.46 8.93
C PHE A 63 12.67 -12.43 9.35
N ASN A 64 13.41 -12.73 10.42
CA ASN A 64 14.40 -11.79 10.99
C ASN A 64 15.54 -11.42 10.03
N PHE A 65 15.96 -12.33 9.15
CA PHE A 65 17.09 -12.07 8.26
C PHE A 65 16.76 -11.01 7.18
N GLU A 66 15.48 -10.75 6.93
CA GLU A 66 15.02 -9.76 5.95
C GLU A 66 15.21 -8.33 6.47
N CYS A 67 15.31 -8.14 7.78
CA CYS A 67 15.41 -6.83 8.40
C CYS A 67 16.83 -6.25 8.44
N GLY A 68 17.84 -7.02 8.03
CA GLY A 68 19.24 -6.60 8.13
C GLY A 68 19.79 -6.63 9.56
N GLN A 69 20.90 -5.94 9.78
CA GLN A 69 21.61 -5.96 11.06
C GLN A 69 20.86 -5.18 12.15
N SER A 70 20.95 -5.67 13.39
CA SER A 70 20.36 -5.06 14.59
C SER A 70 18.86 -4.81 14.51
N ARG A 71 18.14 -5.61 13.70
CA ARG A 71 16.69 -5.57 13.58
C ARG A 71 16.08 -6.97 13.69
N ILE A 72 14.84 -7.03 14.15
CA ILE A 72 14.07 -8.26 14.34
C ILE A 72 12.68 -8.09 13.73
N CYS A 73 12.14 -9.17 13.18
CA CYS A 73 10.80 -9.18 12.61
C CYS A 73 9.75 -9.47 13.69
N ILE A 74 8.88 -8.50 13.96
CA ILE A 74 7.78 -8.62 14.92
C ILE A 74 6.50 -8.09 14.27
N ASP A 75 5.42 -8.88 14.30
CA ASP A 75 4.11 -8.53 13.71
C ASP A 75 4.20 -8.07 12.24
N GLY A 76 5.17 -8.63 11.50
CA GLY A 76 5.42 -8.29 10.10
C GLY A 76 6.19 -6.99 9.89
N GLN A 77 6.77 -6.40 10.94
CA GLN A 77 7.55 -5.16 10.88
C GLN A 77 8.98 -5.34 11.39
N CYS A 78 9.93 -4.69 10.72
CA CYS A 78 11.33 -4.70 11.11
C CYS A 78 11.63 -3.64 12.18
N LEU A 79 11.77 -4.08 13.43
CA LEU A 79 12.04 -3.23 14.59
C LEU A 79 13.51 -3.31 15.00
N LEU A 80 14.07 -2.22 15.53
CA LEU A 80 15.42 -2.21 16.10
C LEU A 80 15.48 -3.14 17.32
N THR A 81 16.55 -3.90 17.49
CA THR A 81 16.76 -4.66 18.73
C THR A 81 17.35 -3.76 19.80
N CYS A 82 17.02 -4.04 21.06
CA CYS A 82 17.59 -3.33 22.21
C CYS A 82 18.34 -4.24 23.18
N ILE A 83 18.84 -5.36 22.65
CA ILE A 83 19.62 -6.35 23.40
C ILE A 83 21.06 -5.85 23.57
N ASP A 84 21.63 -5.28 22.50
CA ASP A 84 23.02 -4.86 22.45
C ASP A 84 23.21 -3.34 22.60
N GLU A 85 22.23 -2.54 22.16
CA GLU A 85 22.27 -1.07 22.19
C GLU A 85 20.93 -0.52 22.70
N PRO A 86 20.90 0.57 23.50
CA PRO A 86 19.65 1.19 23.91
C PRO A 86 18.87 1.75 22.71
N CYS A 87 17.54 1.81 22.86
CA CYS A 87 16.68 2.45 21.88
C CYS A 87 16.95 3.96 21.78
N PRO A 88 16.72 4.59 20.61
CA PRO A 88 16.75 6.04 20.46
C PRO A 88 15.72 6.72 21.37
N GLU A 89 15.92 8.02 21.68
CA GLU A 89 15.20 8.76 22.73
C GLU A 89 13.66 8.78 22.61
N THR A 90 13.11 8.43 21.43
CA THR A 90 11.67 8.37 21.13
C THR A 90 11.08 6.95 21.19
N GLN A 91 11.89 5.96 21.59
CA GLN A 91 11.52 4.55 21.62
C GLN A 91 11.92 3.90 22.94
N GLN A 92 11.14 2.91 23.37
CA GLN A 92 11.42 2.12 24.58
C GLN A 92 11.67 0.65 24.22
N CYS A 93 12.58 0.04 24.97
CA CYS A 93 12.88 -1.37 24.84
C CYS A 93 11.76 -2.22 25.46
N THR A 94 10.93 -2.85 24.62
CA THR A 94 9.84 -3.73 25.05
C THR A 94 10.10 -5.12 24.49
N ASN A 95 10.27 -6.11 25.37
CA ASN A 95 10.55 -7.50 24.99
C ASN A 95 11.74 -7.67 24.02
N GLY A 96 12.79 -6.83 24.15
CA GLY A 96 14.00 -6.92 23.33
C GLY A 96 13.92 -6.22 21.97
N ALA A 97 12.82 -5.54 21.66
CA ALA A 97 12.68 -4.68 20.49
C ALA A 97 12.32 -3.25 20.88
N CYS A 98 12.83 -2.29 20.11
CA CYS A 98 12.47 -0.89 20.24
C CYS A 98 11.08 -0.66 19.65
N ARG A 99 10.18 -0.20 20.51
CA ARG A 99 8.83 0.21 20.14
C ARG A 99 8.64 1.69 20.45
N PRO A 100 7.76 2.38 19.72
CA PRO A 100 7.29 3.70 20.12
C PRO A 100 6.88 3.69 21.59
N CYS A 101 7.28 4.74 22.30
CA CYS A 101 6.84 4.94 23.67
C CYS A 101 5.32 5.17 23.72
N MET A 102 4.63 4.57 24.68
CA MET A 102 3.18 4.75 24.86
C MET A 102 2.83 5.63 26.06
N ASP A 103 3.85 6.12 26.77
CA ASP A 103 3.76 6.74 28.09
C ASP A 103 4.45 8.11 28.09
N GLU A 104 4.01 9.02 28.98
CA GLU A 104 4.54 10.38 29.15
C GLU A 104 6.02 10.47 29.60
N THR A 105 6.66 9.33 29.88
CA THR A 105 8.04 9.26 30.39
C THR A 105 9.10 9.33 29.29
N CYS A 106 8.68 9.26 28.03
CA CYS A 106 9.52 9.33 26.85
C CYS A 106 9.39 10.70 26.18
N LEU A 107 10.37 11.12 25.38
CA LEU A 107 10.34 12.44 24.75
C LEU A 107 9.12 12.53 23.80
N THR A 108 8.06 13.18 24.26
CA THR A 108 6.84 13.42 23.48
C THR A 108 7.15 14.30 22.29
N ASN A 109 6.91 13.81 21.07
CA ASN A 109 7.05 14.62 19.85
C ASN A 109 5.83 15.53 19.64
N CYS A 110 4.65 15.13 20.14
CA CYS A 110 3.40 15.90 20.02
C CYS A 110 2.40 15.54 21.13
N ASN A 111 1.56 16.49 21.53
CA ASN A 111 0.34 16.24 22.32
C ASN A 111 -0.93 16.38 21.46
N ASP A 112 -0.84 17.14 20.37
CA ASP A 112 -1.90 17.35 19.40
C ASP A 112 -1.31 17.52 17.98
N ASP A 113 -2.18 17.46 16.98
CA ASP A 113 -1.83 17.52 15.55
C ASP A 113 -1.09 18.81 15.18
N THR A 114 -1.26 19.92 15.92
CA THR A 114 -0.62 21.21 15.59
C THR A 114 0.88 21.23 15.83
N GLN A 115 1.39 20.24 16.57
CA GLN A 115 2.80 20.08 16.86
C GLN A 115 3.53 19.24 15.79
N CYS A 116 2.79 18.60 14.88
CA CYS A 116 3.36 17.79 13.81
C CYS A 116 3.56 18.60 12.53
N ALA A 117 4.41 18.09 11.63
CA ALA A 117 4.61 18.71 10.33
C ALA A 117 3.35 18.56 9.45
N ASP A 118 3.29 19.31 8.35
CA ASP A 118 2.24 19.13 7.35
C ASP A 118 2.20 17.65 6.88
N HIS A 119 0.99 17.10 6.74
CA HIS A 119 0.72 15.69 6.42
C HIS A 119 1.09 14.67 7.51
N GLU A 120 1.28 15.09 8.76
CA GLU A 120 1.41 14.22 9.91
C GLU A 120 0.33 14.53 10.95
N TYR A 121 0.03 13.57 11.81
CA TYR A 121 -0.87 13.77 12.94
C TYR A 121 -0.32 13.13 14.20
N CYS A 122 -0.81 13.61 15.34
CA CYS A 122 -0.37 13.09 16.61
C CYS A 122 -1.11 11.81 16.96
N SER A 123 -0.38 10.70 17.00
CA SER A 123 -0.88 9.42 17.47
C SER A 123 0.06 8.89 18.52
N GLN A 124 -0.46 8.63 19.72
CA GLN A 124 0.32 8.06 20.83
C GLN A 124 1.62 8.84 21.10
N PHE A 125 1.51 10.17 21.15
CA PHE A 125 2.64 11.08 21.41
C PHE A 125 3.73 11.12 20.32
N GLN A 126 3.46 10.53 19.15
CA GLN A 126 4.33 10.52 17.99
C GLN A 126 3.65 11.10 16.76
N CYS A 127 4.36 11.95 16.03
CA CYS A 127 3.95 12.38 14.70
C CYS A 127 4.14 11.23 13.72
N ILE A 128 3.04 10.78 13.11
CA ILE A 128 3.05 9.74 12.08
C ILE A 128 2.39 10.28 10.82
N PRO A 129 2.75 9.77 9.62
CA PRO A 129 2.11 10.16 8.38
C PRO A 129 0.59 10.05 8.47
N ASP A 130 -0.10 11.13 8.10
CA ASP A 130 -1.56 11.20 8.14
C ASP A 130 -2.14 10.38 6.99
N THR A 131 -2.50 9.14 7.32
CA THR A 131 -3.22 8.22 6.46
C THR A 131 -4.72 8.22 6.72
N ARG A 132 -5.22 9.12 7.60
CA ARG A 132 -6.65 9.25 7.85
C ARG A 132 -7.32 9.68 6.55
N PRO A 133 -8.53 9.17 6.23
CA PRO A 133 -9.25 9.61 5.06
C PRO A 133 -9.39 11.14 5.08
N ALA A 134 -8.82 11.80 4.08
CA ALA A 134 -8.95 13.24 3.93
C ALA A 134 -10.43 13.61 3.97
N THR A 135 -10.75 14.64 4.74
CA THR A 135 -12.12 15.12 4.83
C THR A 135 -12.52 15.63 3.44
N PHE A 136 -13.50 15.00 2.80
CA PHE A 136 -13.81 15.27 1.38
C PHE A 136 -14.21 16.73 1.13
N CYS A 137 -14.76 17.40 2.14
CA CYS A 137 -14.96 18.84 2.14
C CYS A 137 -14.50 19.41 3.50
N PRO A 138 -13.35 20.10 3.59
CA PRO A 138 -12.95 20.74 4.84
C PRO A 138 -13.63 22.11 5.03
N GLU A 139 -13.94 22.83 3.95
CA GLU A 139 -14.42 24.22 4.03
C GLU A 139 -15.49 24.57 2.96
N ASN A 140 -16.55 23.77 2.86
CA ASN A 140 -17.66 23.99 1.91
C ASN A 140 -17.23 24.01 0.43
N GLU A 141 -16.28 23.17 0.04
CA GLU A 141 -15.94 22.89 -1.37
C GLU A 141 -17.05 22.13 -2.14
N CYS A 142 -18.25 22.07 -1.57
CA CYS A 142 -19.38 21.41 -2.18
C CYS A 142 -19.92 22.23 -3.35
N GLN A 143 -20.57 21.53 -4.29
CA GLN A 143 -21.31 22.20 -5.37
C GLN A 143 -22.30 23.24 -4.81
N PRO A 144 -22.56 24.35 -5.54
CA PRO A 144 -23.49 25.37 -5.09
C PRO A 144 -24.84 24.79 -4.62
N GLY A 145 -25.32 25.26 -3.47
CA GLY A 145 -26.55 24.77 -2.85
C GLY A 145 -26.39 23.50 -2.00
N ARG A 146 -25.16 23.02 -1.80
CA ARG A 146 -24.84 21.96 -0.84
C ARG A 146 -24.01 22.52 0.30
N VAL A 147 -24.14 21.90 1.47
CA VAL A 147 -23.39 22.26 2.68
C VAL A 147 -22.47 21.13 3.06
N CYS A 148 -21.27 21.46 3.52
CA CYS A 148 -20.38 20.44 4.05
C CYS A 148 -20.69 20.18 5.52
N ARG A 149 -21.00 18.92 5.85
CA ARG A 149 -21.21 18.46 7.23
C ARG A 149 -20.55 17.12 7.43
N ARG A 150 -19.69 17.02 8.44
CA ARG A 150 -18.92 15.80 8.77
C ARG A 150 -18.13 15.26 7.56
N GLY A 151 -17.55 16.17 6.78
CA GLY A 151 -16.79 15.83 5.57
C GLY A 151 -17.60 15.25 4.42
N GLN A 152 -18.94 15.40 4.42
CA GLN A 152 -19.80 15.01 3.31
C GLN A 152 -20.61 16.18 2.79
N CYS A 153 -20.70 16.29 1.46
CA CYS A 153 -21.52 17.31 0.80
C CYS A 153 -23.00 16.91 0.81
N ARG A 154 -23.77 17.58 1.66
CA ARG A 154 -25.19 17.29 1.86
C ARG A 154 -26.07 18.34 1.18
N THR A 155 -27.23 17.90 0.73
CA THR A 155 -28.24 18.78 0.14
C THR A 155 -29.25 19.18 1.23
N PRO A 156 -29.51 20.48 1.45
CA PRO A 156 -30.61 20.92 2.28
C PRO A 156 -31.96 20.44 1.73
N CYS A 157 -32.89 20.13 2.63
CA CYS A 157 -34.20 19.60 2.28
C CYS A 157 -35.29 20.09 3.22
N GLU A 158 -36.54 19.99 2.77
CA GLU A 158 -37.73 20.20 3.58
C GLU A 158 -38.53 18.89 3.74
N THR A 159 -38.42 17.96 2.79
CA THR A 159 -39.16 16.69 2.79
C THR A 159 -38.33 15.52 2.25
N ASP A 160 -38.65 14.31 2.68
CA ASP A 160 -38.05 13.06 2.19
C ASP A 160 -38.18 12.91 0.67
N ASP A 161 -39.31 13.35 0.10
CA ASP A 161 -39.55 13.29 -1.35
C ASP A 161 -38.55 14.12 -2.17
N GLN A 162 -38.02 15.21 -1.61
CA GLN A 162 -36.96 15.98 -2.26
C GLN A 162 -35.68 15.16 -2.34
N CYS A 163 -35.33 14.49 -1.24
CA CYS A 163 -34.12 13.68 -1.13
C CYS A 163 -34.19 12.41 -1.98
N ALA A 164 -35.32 11.71 -1.96
CA ALA A 164 -35.56 10.50 -2.75
C ALA A 164 -35.48 10.73 -4.27
N ARG A 165 -35.74 11.96 -4.74
CA ARG A 165 -35.58 12.34 -6.16
C ARG A 165 -34.13 12.60 -6.56
N ILE A 166 -33.28 12.95 -5.59
CA ILE A 166 -31.86 13.21 -5.83
C ILE A 166 -31.12 11.87 -5.94
N ASP A 167 -31.29 11.02 -4.92
CA ASP A 167 -30.62 9.73 -4.83
C ASP A 167 -31.34 8.83 -3.81
N ALA A 168 -31.62 7.59 -4.22
CA ALA A 168 -32.34 6.61 -3.40
C ALA A 168 -31.61 6.21 -2.11
N THR A 169 -30.28 6.37 -2.08
CA THR A 169 -29.45 6.05 -0.92
C THR A 169 -29.52 7.11 0.19
N ILE A 170 -29.89 8.35 -0.14
CA ILE A 170 -29.99 9.48 0.82
C ILE A 170 -31.42 10.00 0.96
N ARG A 171 -32.41 9.10 0.92
CA ARG A 171 -33.85 9.41 0.79
C ARG A 171 -34.51 10.15 1.97
N PHE A 172 -33.85 10.34 3.10
CA PHE A 172 -34.45 10.89 4.30
C PHE A 172 -34.02 12.33 4.51
N CYS A 173 -34.98 13.20 4.85
CA CYS A 173 -34.74 14.57 5.25
C CYS A 173 -34.72 14.65 6.78
N ALA A 174 -33.52 14.77 7.35
CA ALA A 174 -33.32 14.73 8.80
C ALA A 174 -32.44 15.89 9.30
N PRO A 175 -32.62 16.35 10.55
CA PRO A 175 -31.79 17.39 11.12
C PRO A 175 -30.36 16.89 11.38
N VAL A 176 -29.38 17.56 10.80
CA VAL A 176 -27.94 17.37 11.06
C VAL A 176 -27.40 18.71 11.54
N GLU A 177 -26.98 18.78 12.81
CA GLU A 177 -26.43 20.00 13.43
C GLU A 177 -27.34 21.24 13.32
N GLY A 178 -28.67 21.01 13.32
CA GLY A 178 -29.67 22.07 13.32
C GLY A 178 -30.24 22.44 11.94
N GLU A 179 -29.76 21.83 10.86
CA GLU A 179 -30.28 22.02 9.50
C GLU A 179 -30.84 20.71 8.94
N ASN A 180 -31.96 20.78 8.20
CA ASN A 180 -32.54 19.61 7.54
C ASN A 180 -31.77 19.28 6.27
N LEU A 181 -31.13 18.11 6.25
CA LEU A 181 -30.28 17.66 5.17
C LEU A 181 -30.70 16.26 4.70
N CYS A 182 -30.45 15.97 3.42
CA CYS A 182 -30.61 14.62 2.89
C CYS A 182 -29.55 13.69 3.49
N VAL A 183 -30.01 12.59 4.10
CA VAL A 183 -29.17 11.61 4.81
C VAL A 183 -29.57 10.18 4.43
N ARG A 184 -28.66 9.22 4.67
CA ARG A 184 -28.93 7.80 4.43
C ARG A 184 -29.83 7.18 5.50
N SER A 185 -30.45 6.06 5.18
CA SER A 185 -31.15 5.21 6.16
C SER A 185 -30.26 4.88 7.35
N SER A 186 -29.01 4.53 7.08
CA SER A 186 -28.01 4.17 8.08
C SER A 186 -27.63 5.29 9.02
N GLU A 187 -27.99 6.54 8.72
CA GLU A 187 -27.72 7.69 9.58
C GLU A 187 -28.91 8.05 10.48
N VAL A 188 -30.13 7.71 10.05
CA VAL A 188 -31.38 8.00 10.79
C VAL A 188 -31.78 6.82 11.67
N LEU A 189 -31.52 5.61 11.18
CA LEU A 189 -31.91 4.35 11.79
C LEU A 189 -30.68 3.56 12.25
N ALA A 190 -29.56 4.24 12.52
CA ALA A 190 -28.35 3.60 13.00
C ALA A 190 -28.64 2.85 14.32
N GLU A 191 -28.54 1.53 14.29
CA GLU A 191 -28.57 0.66 15.45
C GLU A 191 -27.20 0.59 16.13
N CYS A 192 -26.11 0.81 15.36
CA CYS A 192 -24.73 0.70 15.83
C CYS A 192 -23.81 1.75 15.18
N GLN A 193 -22.73 2.12 15.85
CA GLN A 193 -21.58 2.83 15.28
C GLN A 193 -20.32 1.95 15.24
N LEU A 194 -20.21 1.03 16.21
CA LEU A 194 -19.12 0.09 16.38
C LEU A 194 -19.70 -1.31 16.57
N ASN A 195 -18.91 -2.35 16.30
CA ASN A 195 -19.33 -3.74 16.54
C ASN A 195 -19.71 -4.01 18.00
N ILE A 196 -19.19 -3.23 18.95
CA ILE A 196 -19.53 -3.35 20.38
C ILE A 196 -20.94 -2.85 20.71
N ASP A 197 -21.52 -2.02 19.84
CA ASP A 197 -22.92 -1.59 19.98
C ASP A 197 -23.88 -2.74 19.61
N CYS A 198 -23.39 -3.75 18.88
CA CYS A 198 -24.12 -4.94 18.53
C CYS A 198 -23.94 -6.07 19.56
N GLY A 199 -24.90 -7.01 19.59
CA GLY A 199 -24.85 -8.18 20.45
C GLY A 199 -23.70 -9.13 20.09
N LEU A 200 -23.41 -10.08 21.00
CA LEU A 200 -22.43 -11.13 20.72
C LEU A 200 -22.86 -11.97 19.51
N GLY A 201 -22.05 -11.97 18.45
CA GLY A 201 -22.31 -12.70 17.21
C GLY A 201 -22.72 -11.81 16.03
N ASP A 202 -22.98 -10.53 16.29
CA ASP A 202 -23.35 -9.56 15.27
C ASP A 202 -22.18 -8.61 14.96
N GLU A 203 -22.14 -8.11 13.74
CA GLU A 203 -21.22 -7.06 13.29
C GLU A 203 -22.01 -5.81 12.85
N CYS A 204 -21.41 -4.65 13.06
CA CYS A 204 -22.00 -3.40 12.63
C CYS A 204 -21.64 -3.13 11.16
N VAL A 205 -22.63 -3.22 10.28
CA VAL A 205 -22.46 -2.96 8.84
C VAL A 205 -23.40 -1.83 8.44
N ASP A 206 -22.82 -0.70 8.00
CA ASP A 206 -23.55 0.51 7.60
C ASP A 206 -24.65 0.89 8.59
N GLY A 207 -24.29 0.95 9.88
CA GLY A 207 -25.20 1.34 10.96
C GLY A 207 -26.27 0.31 11.31
N SER A 208 -26.25 -0.91 10.77
CA SER A 208 -27.18 -1.99 11.12
C SER A 208 -26.44 -3.15 11.76
N CYS A 209 -26.99 -3.75 12.82
CA CYS A 209 -26.42 -4.97 13.38
C CYS A 209 -26.84 -6.16 12.50
N VAL A 210 -25.87 -6.81 11.88
CA VAL A 210 -26.10 -8.00 11.05
C VAL A 210 -25.39 -9.20 11.66
N ASP A 211 -26.00 -10.37 11.55
CA ASP A 211 -25.40 -11.62 12.02
C ASP A 211 -24.12 -11.89 11.22
N ALA A 212 -22.98 -11.94 11.91
CA ALA A 212 -21.67 -12.12 11.29
C ALA A 212 -21.53 -13.48 10.58
N SER A 213 -22.45 -14.43 10.85
CA SER A 213 -22.53 -15.72 10.18
C SER A 213 -23.40 -15.73 8.92
N ALA A 214 -24.16 -14.67 8.64
CA ALA A 214 -25.01 -14.52 7.46
C ALA A 214 -24.34 -13.75 6.30
N SER A 215 -23.20 -13.10 6.54
CA SER A 215 -22.44 -12.30 5.55
C SER A 215 -21.46 -13.12 4.67
N ARG A 216 -21.54 -14.47 4.68
CA ARG A 216 -20.66 -15.38 3.89
C ARG A 216 -21.41 -16.23 2.88
#